data_AF-A0A8K0H8N8-F1
#
_entry.id   AF-A0A8K0H8N8-F1
#
_cell.length_a   1.000
_cell.length_b   1.000
_cell.length_c   1.000
_cell.angle_alpha   90.00
_cell.angle_beta   90.00
_cell.angle_gamma   90.00
#
_symmetry.space_group_name_H-M   'P 1'
#
loop_
_entity.id
_entity.type
_entity.pdbx_description
1 polymer ?
#
loop_
_entity_poly.entity_id
_entity_poly.type
_entity_poly.pdbx_seq_one_letter_code
_entity_poly.pdbx_strand_id
1 'polypeptide(L)'
;MGKKNHGSSSNSSSSGNGDPSIPEGDGANGNSSSEKSNDASQHSLHVNFDWRTVRANLFSREQAETEAQAKGTSFESKPLGMKWAHPISVPETGCVLVATEKLDGVRTFERTVVLLLRSGTRHPQEGPFGIVINRPLHKKIKHMKPTNLDLATTFSDCPLHFGGPLEASMFLLKTGGRSKLPGFEEVIPGLCFGARNSLDEAAELVKKGVLKSQDFRFFVGYAGWQQDQLKEEIDSDYWYVAACSLNLIYGGFPDSSSENLWEEILQLMGGQYSELSRKPKQDM
;
A
#
# COMPACT_ATOMS: atom_id res chain seq x y z
N MET A 1 19.35 61.45 17.02
CA MET A 1 19.50 61.29 15.55
C MET A 1 18.18 60.68 15.03
N GLY A 2 17.23 61.41 14.42
CA GLY A 2 17.22 61.97 13.05
C GLY A 2 17.09 60.83 12.01
N LYS A 3 16.08 60.64 11.15
CA LYS A 3 15.04 61.48 10.48
C LYS A 3 13.80 60.56 10.20
N LYS A 4 12.54 60.95 10.42
CA LYS A 4 11.58 61.62 9.52
C LYS A 4 11.57 61.14 8.04
N ASN A 5 10.43 60.60 7.58
CA ASN A 5 9.57 61.34 6.64
C ASN A 5 8.15 60.75 6.49
N HIS A 6 7.18 61.67 6.54
CA HIS A 6 5.78 61.55 6.15
C HIS A 6 5.61 61.74 4.63
N GLY A 7 4.49 61.25 4.10
CA GLY A 7 3.97 61.67 2.79
C GLY A 7 2.56 61.13 2.56
N SER A 8 1.56 61.94 2.89
CA SER A 8 0.13 61.75 2.68
C SER A 8 -0.37 62.45 1.40
N SER A 9 -1.65 62.19 1.06
CA SER A 9 -2.55 62.92 0.11
C SER A 9 -2.42 62.55 -1.38
N SER A 10 -3.47 62.51 -2.23
CA SER A 10 -4.95 62.61 -2.14
C SER A 10 -5.51 62.55 -3.58
N ASN A 11 -6.74 62.02 -3.79
CA ASN A 11 -7.78 62.39 -4.80
C ASN A 11 -7.41 62.42 -6.32
N SER A 12 -8.25 62.18 -7.34
CA SER A 12 -9.71 62.09 -7.54
C SER A 12 -10.03 61.67 -8.99
N SER A 13 -11.16 60.97 -9.20
CA SER A 13 -12.18 61.03 -10.29
C SER A 13 -11.82 61.13 -11.80
N SER A 14 -12.38 60.20 -12.61
CA SER A 14 -13.41 60.42 -13.67
C SER A 14 -13.80 59.03 -14.24
N SER A 15 -15.08 58.60 -14.27
CA SER A 15 -16.26 58.97 -15.09
C SER A 15 -16.14 58.67 -16.58
N GLY A 16 -16.94 57.71 -17.07
CA GLY A 16 -17.17 57.47 -18.50
C GLY A 16 -18.10 56.27 -18.78
N ASN A 17 -19.40 56.55 -18.85
CA ASN A 17 -20.48 55.64 -19.29
C ASN A 17 -20.43 55.39 -20.80
N GLY A 18 -20.99 54.25 -21.25
CA GLY A 18 -21.38 54.06 -22.66
C GLY A 18 -21.76 52.63 -23.05
N ASP A 19 -23.00 52.24 -22.73
CA ASP A 19 -23.82 51.26 -23.47
C ASP A 19 -24.82 52.09 -24.33
N PRO A 20 -25.67 51.56 -25.26
CA PRO A 20 -25.90 50.18 -25.70
C PRO A 20 -26.13 50.00 -27.24
N SER A 21 -26.33 48.75 -27.70
CA SER A 21 -27.51 48.27 -28.47
C SER A 21 -27.22 47.17 -29.51
N ILE A 22 -28.06 46.14 -29.46
CA ILE A 22 -28.26 44.99 -30.39
C ILE A 22 -29.15 45.45 -31.59
N PRO A 23 -29.24 44.72 -32.74
CA PRO A 23 -30.30 43.71 -32.92
C PRO A 23 -29.86 42.46 -33.74
N GLU A 24 -30.29 41.25 -33.33
CA GLU A 24 -31.30 40.36 -33.95
C GLU A 24 -30.85 39.50 -35.15
N GLY A 25 -31.24 38.21 -35.10
CA GLY A 25 -31.07 37.22 -36.16
C GLY A 25 -31.63 35.85 -35.76
N ASP A 26 -32.92 35.66 -36.03
CA ASP A 26 -33.75 34.47 -35.83
C ASP A 26 -33.24 33.18 -36.50
N GLY A 27 -33.67 32.03 -35.95
CA GLY A 27 -33.59 30.74 -36.64
C GLY A 27 -33.99 29.54 -35.79
N ALA A 28 -35.30 29.29 -35.68
CA ALA A 28 -35.90 28.19 -34.95
C ALA A 28 -35.77 26.80 -35.63
N ASN A 29 -35.95 25.76 -34.81
CA ASN A 29 -36.82 24.58 -35.01
C ASN A 29 -36.14 23.20 -35.06
N GLY A 30 -36.70 22.23 -34.32
CA GLY A 30 -36.51 20.80 -34.58
C GLY A 30 -36.28 19.89 -33.35
N ASN A 31 -37.37 19.51 -32.68
CA ASN A 31 -37.44 18.41 -31.71
C ASN A 31 -37.35 17.03 -32.43
N SER A 32 -36.62 16.04 -31.90
CA SER A 32 -37.06 14.63 -31.80
C SER A 32 -35.94 13.70 -31.30
N SER A 33 -36.30 12.94 -30.27
CA SER A 33 -35.66 11.74 -29.75
C SER A 33 -35.40 10.66 -30.81
N SER A 34 -34.21 10.06 -30.78
CA SER A 34 -34.05 8.63 -31.09
C SER A 34 -32.81 8.07 -30.42
N GLU A 35 -33.03 6.95 -29.76
CA GLU A 35 -32.10 6.11 -29.04
C GLU A 35 -30.93 5.68 -29.92
N LYS A 36 -29.70 5.74 -29.38
CA LYS A 36 -28.65 4.80 -29.74
C LYS A 36 -28.02 4.23 -28.48
N SER A 37 -28.43 2.99 -28.27
CA SER A 37 -27.89 1.92 -27.46
C SER A 37 -26.37 1.80 -27.43
N ASN A 38 -25.89 1.39 -26.26
CA ASN A 38 -24.79 0.47 -26.01
C ASN A 38 -23.47 0.63 -26.78
N ASP A 39 -22.44 1.11 -26.08
CA ASP A 39 -21.25 0.29 -25.89
C ASP A 39 -20.53 0.64 -24.57
N ALA A 40 -21.14 0.21 -23.46
CA ALA A 40 -20.46 0.10 -22.18
C ALA A 40 -19.65 -1.21 -22.18
N SER A 41 -18.52 -1.26 -22.89
CA SER A 41 -17.61 -2.41 -22.77
C SER A 41 -16.15 -2.15 -23.14
N GLN A 42 -15.69 -0.90 -23.20
CA GLN A 42 -14.25 -0.62 -23.17
C GLN A 42 -13.76 -0.36 -21.75
N HIS A 43 -13.98 -1.35 -20.88
CA HIS A 43 -13.10 -1.55 -19.74
C HIS A 43 -11.77 -2.03 -20.33
N SER A 44 -10.98 -1.09 -20.86
CA SER A 44 -9.59 -1.34 -21.17
C SER A 44 -8.98 -1.81 -19.86
N LEU A 45 -8.77 -3.13 -19.77
CA LEU A 45 -7.92 -3.73 -18.77
C LEU A 45 -6.56 -3.11 -19.06
N HIS A 46 -6.27 -2.02 -18.37
CA HIS A 46 -4.94 -1.49 -18.27
C HIS A 46 -4.18 -2.58 -17.51
N VAL A 47 -3.69 -3.57 -18.26
CA VAL A 47 -2.76 -4.59 -17.77
C VAL A 47 -1.51 -3.80 -17.50
N ASN A 48 -1.46 -3.18 -16.32
CA ASN A 48 -0.23 -2.70 -15.74
C ASN A 48 0.70 -3.90 -15.78
N PHE A 49 1.76 -3.83 -16.57
CA PHE A 49 2.79 -4.86 -16.65
C PHE A 49 3.54 -4.88 -15.31
N ASP A 50 2.89 -5.46 -14.29
CA ASP A 50 3.51 -5.75 -13.02
C ASP A 50 4.41 -6.96 -13.23
N TRP A 51 5.70 -6.69 -13.37
CA TRP A 51 6.74 -7.69 -13.55
C TRP A 51 6.73 -8.73 -12.42
N ARG A 52 6.22 -8.40 -11.23
CA ARG A 52 6.08 -9.34 -10.12
C ARG A 52 5.05 -10.43 -10.44
N THR A 53 3.95 -10.05 -11.09
CA THR A 53 2.93 -10.99 -11.59
C THR A 53 3.49 -11.88 -12.71
N VAL A 54 4.36 -11.34 -13.58
CA VAL A 54 5.06 -12.15 -14.60
C VAL A 54 5.99 -13.16 -13.94
N ARG A 55 6.81 -12.73 -12.96
CA ARG A 55 7.70 -13.61 -12.19
C ARG A 55 6.93 -14.71 -11.46
N ALA A 56 5.78 -14.37 -10.86
CA ALA A 56 4.92 -15.33 -10.19
C ALA A 56 4.37 -16.41 -11.16
N ASN A 57 3.94 -16.03 -12.37
CA ASN A 57 3.50 -17.00 -13.38
C ASN A 57 4.61 -17.97 -13.79
N LEU A 58 5.83 -17.45 -13.98
CA LEU A 58 7.00 -18.28 -14.31
C LEU A 58 7.31 -19.28 -13.19
N PHE A 59 7.36 -18.80 -11.95
CA PHE A 59 7.59 -19.66 -10.78
C PHE A 59 6.53 -20.74 -10.61
N SER A 60 5.25 -20.39 -10.75
CA SER A 60 4.15 -21.36 -10.65
C SER A 60 4.23 -22.44 -11.74
N ARG A 61 4.68 -22.08 -12.95
CA ARG A 61 4.86 -23.04 -14.04
C ARG A 61 6.01 -24.00 -13.76
N GLU A 62 7.15 -23.50 -13.31
CA GLU A 62 8.33 -24.30 -12.95
C GLU A 62 8.03 -25.31 -11.82
N GLN A 63 7.30 -24.89 -10.78
CA GLN A 63 6.84 -25.78 -9.71
C GLN A 63 5.95 -26.90 -10.24
N ALA A 64 4.96 -26.56 -11.08
CA ALA A 64 4.04 -27.53 -11.64
C ALA A 64 4.74 -28.51 -12.62
N GLU A 65 5.73 -28.06 -13.38
CA GLU A 65 6.57 -28.93 -14.22
C GLU A 65 7.38 -29.92 -13.37
N THR A 66 8.00 -29.42 -12.30
CA THR A 66 8.77 -30.25 -11.36
C THR A 66 7.89 -31.30 -10.67
N GLU A 67 6.70 -30.91 -10.23
CA GLU A 67 5.73 -31.84 -9.63
C GLU A 67 5.18 -32.86 -10.62
N ALA A 68 4.87 -32.44 -11.85
CA ALA A 68 4.38 -33.32 -12.91
C ALA A 68 5.44 -34.37 -13.29
N GLN A 69 6.71 -33.95 -13.35
CA GLN A 69 7.84 -34.85 -13.59
C GLN A 69 8.05 -35.84 -12.44
N ALA A 70 7.89 -35.39 -11.19
CA ALA A 70 7.96 -36.27 -10.02
C ALA A 70 6.80 -37.29 -9.95
N LYS A 71 5.60 -36.91 -10.40
CA LYS A 71 4.38 -37.73 -10.36
C LYS A 71 4.11 -38.52 -11.65
N GLY A 72 4.88 -38.30 -12.72
CA GLY A 72 4.70 -38.96 -14.02
C GLY A 72 3.40 -38.59 -14.75
N THR A 73 2.82 -37.41 -14.46
CA THR A 73 1.52 -36.96 -15.00
C THR A 73 1.67 -35.88 -16.06
N SER A 74 0.67 -35.73 -16.94
CA SER A 74 0.64 -34.64 -17.92
C SER A 74 0.48 -33.27 -17.25
N PHE A 75 1.17 -32.27 -17.78
CA PHE A 75 1.16 -30.89 -17.30
C PHE A 75 -0.09 -30.13 -17.74
N GLU A 76 -0.85 -29.58 -16.80
CA GLU A 76 -1.88 -28.56 -17.05
C GLU A 76 -1.51 -27.26 -16.33
N SER A 77 -1.23 -26.19 -17.08
CA SER A 77 -0.95 -24.88 -16.49
C SER A 77 -2.23 -24.27 -15.92
N LYS A 78 -2.39 -24.30 -14.59
CA LYS A 78 -3.46 -23.57 -13.93
C LYS A 78 -3.15 -22.06 -13.97
N PRO A 79 -4.13 -21.20 -14.31
CA PRO A 79 -3.92 -19.76 -14.28
C PRO A 79 -3.62 -19.28 -12.86
N LEU A 80 -2.71 -18.30 -12.75
CA LEU A 80 -2.35 -17.68 -11.48
C LEU A 80 -3.58 -16.98 -10.88
N GLY A 81 -3.89 -17.29 -9.61
CA GLY A 81 -4.98 -16.65 -8.88
C GLY A 81 -4.71 -15.18 -8.56
N MET A 82 -5.74 -14.47 -8.08
CA MET A 82 -5.60 -13.07 -7.64
C MET A 82 -4.65 -12.92 -6.44
N LYS A 83 -4.55 -13.96 -5.60
CA LYS A 83 -3.61 -14.09 -4.50
C LYS A 83 -2.51 -15.06 -4.91
N TRP A 84 -1.27 -14.62 -4.81
CA TRP A 84 -0.10 -15.44 -5.07
C TRP A 84 1.04 -15.01 -4.15
N ALA A 85 1.90 -15.96 -3.81
CA ALA A 85 3.17 -15.74 -3.14
C ALA A 85 4.19 -16.72 -3.70
N HIS A 86 5.45 -16.32 -3.79
CA HIS A 86 6.54 -17.23 -4.10
C HIS A 86 7.83 -16.79 -3.39
N PRO A 87 8.70 -17.73 -3.00
CA PRO A 87 9.99 -17.39 -2.43
C PRO A 87 10.85 -16.57 -3.40
N ILE A 88 11.69 -15.70 -2.85
CA ILE A 88 12.76 -15.01 -3.56
C ILE A 88 14.04 -15.07 -2.71
N SER A 89 15.21 -15.08 -3.35
CA SER A 89 16.48 -15.24 -2.62
C SER A 89 17.04 -13.94 -2.04
N VAL A 90 16.66 -12.80 -2.62
CA VAL A 90 17.20 -11.48 -2.24
C VAL A 90 16.04 -10.58 -1.81
N PRO A 91 16.12 -9.91 -0.65
CA PRO A 91 15.10 -8.95 -0.24
C PRO A 91 15.07 -7.76 -1.20
N GLU A 92 13.86 -7.33 -1.55
CA GLU A 92 13.60 -6.20 -2.44
C GLU A 92 12.43 -5.38 -1.90
N THR A 93 12.38 -4.09 -2.20
CA THR A 93 11.24 -3.25 -1.81
C THR A 93 9.93 -3.88 -2.27
N GLY A 94 8.98 -4.03 -1.34
CA GLY A 94 7.68 -4.65 -1.59
C GLY A 94 7.64 -6.16 -1.50
N CYS A 95 8.74 -6.84 -1.18
CA CYS A 95 8.67 -8.21 -0.69
C CYS A 95 8.13 -8.25 0.75
N VAL A 96 7.80 -9.45 1.20
CA VAL A 96 7.48 -9.72 2.60
C VAL A 96 8.56 -10.58 3.23
N LEU A 97 8.84 -10.31 4.50
CA LEU A 97 9.65 -11.15 5.38
C LEU A 97 8.67 -11.96 6.24
N VAL A 98 8.73 -13.27 6.13
CA VAL A 98 7.87 -14.21 6.84
C VAL A 98 8.70 -14.83 7.95
N ALA A 99 8.31 -14.58 9.20
CA ALA A 99 9.04 -15.09 10.37
C ALA A 99 9.11 -16.61 10.34
N THR A 100 10.28 -17.18 10.61
CA THR A 100 10.42 -18.63 10.77
C THR A 100 10.13 -19.06 12.20
N GLU A 101 10.15 -20.36 12.45
CA GLU A 101 9.99 -20.95 13.79
C GLU A 101 11.11 -20.49 14.75
N LYS A 102 12.27 -20.02 14.25
CA LYS A 102 13.36 -19.48 15.09
C LYS A 102 12.96 -18.20 15.84
N LEU A 103 11.91 -17.52 15.38
CA LEU A 103 11.35 -16.33 16.02
C LEU A 103 10.16 -16.64 16.95
N ASP A 104 9.78 -17.92 17.12
CA ASP A 104 8.76 -18.29 18.10
C ASP A 104 9.24 -17.92 19.52
N GLY A 105 8.33 -17.42 20.36
CA GLY A 105 8.65 -16.89 21.69
C GLY A 105 9.21 -15.46 21.69
N VAL A 106 9.68 -14.93 20.55
CA VAL A 106 10.03 -13.51 20.40
C VAL A 106 8.75 -12.72 20.17
N ARG A 107 8.13 -12.24 21.26
CA ARG A 107 6.81 -11.56 21.27
C ARG A 107 6.58 -10.55 20.15
N THR A 108 7.61 -9.79 19.77
CA THR A 108 7.54 -8.76 18.74
C THR A 108 7.39 -9.32 17.32
N PHE A 109 8.02 -10.46 17.03
CA PHE A 109 8.19 -10.97 15.66
C PHE A 109 7.72 -12.42 15.43
N GLU A 110 7.31 -13.14 16.47
CA GLU A 110 6.74 -14.50 16.33
C GLU A 110 5.60 -14.50 15.29
N ARG A 111 5.66 -15.43 14.32
CA ARG A 111 4.66 -15.60 13.25
C ARG A 111 4.27 -14.28 12.55
N THR A 112 5.20 -13.32 12.45
CA THR A 112 4.94 -12.05 11.76
C THR A 112 5.16 -12.14 10.26
N VAL A 113 4.45 -11.28 9.56
CA VAL A 113 4.71 -10.93 8.16
C VAL A 113 5.07 -9.45 8.14
N VAL A 114 6.31 -9.14 7.75
CA VAL A 114 6.76 -7.75 7.59
C VAL A 114 6.75 -7.40 6.11
N LEU A 115 6.03 -6.35 5.72
CA LEU A 115 6.16 -5.75 4.40
C LEU A 115 7.40 -4.85 4.37
N LEU A 116 8.36 -5.16 3.50
CA LEU A 116 9.55 -4.33 3.33
C LEU A 116 9.19 -3.08 2.54
N LEU A 117 9.18 -1.93 3.20
CA LEU A 117 8.82 -0.63 2.60
C LEU A 117 10.00 -0.05 1.82
N ARG A 118 11.22 -0.28 2.30
CA ARG A 118 12.44 0.10 1.60
C ARG A 118 13.55 -0.88 1.95
N SER A 119 14.29 -1.34 0.94
CA SER A 119 15.42 -2.26 1.12
C SER A 119 16.75 -1.58 1.51
N GLY A 120 16.74 -0.27 1.80
CA GLY A 120 17.94 0.57 1.94
C GLY A 120 18.45 1.11 0.59
N THR A 121 18.99 2.33 0.58
CA THR A 121 19.59 2.96 -0.63
C THR A 121 21.11 2.74 -0.64
N ARG A 122 21.82 3.31 -1.63
CA ARG A 122 23.30 3.35 -1.63
C ARG A 122 23.88 4.25 -0.53
N HIS A 123 23.06 4.90 0.29
CA HIS A 123 23.53 5.69 1.41
C HIS A 123 23.83 4.78 2.62
N PRO A 124 25.07 4.77 3.14
CA PRO A 124 25.48 3.89 4.25
C PRO A 124 24.72 4.08 5.55
N GLN A 125 23.91 5.13 5.67
CA GLN A 125 23.17 5.47 6.88
C GLN A 125 21.70 5.06 6.84
N GLU A 126 21.22 4.50 5.73
CA GLU A 126 19.83 4.08 5.58
C GLU A 126 19.73 2.57 5.39
N GLY A 127 19.51 1.86 6.49
CA GLY A 127 19.23 0.42 6.45
C GLY A 127 17.83 0.09 5.94
N PRO A 128 17.55 -1.21 5.68
CA PRO A 128 16.22 -1.66 5.31
C PRO A 128 15.20 -1.38 6.40
N PHE A 129 13.95 -1.10 6.02
CA PHE A 129 12.85 -0.99 6.98
C PHE A 129 11.52 -1.42 6.39
N GLY A 130 10.62 -1.84 7.26
CA GLY A 130 9.32 -2.37 6.93
C GLY A 130 8.32 -2.24 8.07
N ILE A 131 7.12 -2.76 7.85
CA ILE A 131 6.03 -2.77 8.84
C ILE A 131 5.40 -4.16 8.95
N VAL A 132 5.10 -4.58 10.16
CA VAL A 132 4.33 -5.79 10.42
C VAL A 132 2.90 -5.57 9.92
N ILE A 133 2.43 -6.45 9.03
CA ILE A 133 1.11 -6.32 8.38
C ILE A 133 0.06 -7.27 8.93
N ASN A 134 0.42 -8.23 9.78
CA ASN A 134 -0.52 -9.23 10.30
C ASN A 134 -0.82 -9.12 11.81
N ARG A 135 -0.65 -7.93 12.40
CA ARG A 135 -0.90 -7.68 13.83
C ARG A 135 -1.86 -6.51 14.09
N PRO A 136 -3.18 -6.72 14.03
CA PRO A 136 -4.16 -5.70 14.40
C PRO A 136 -4.12 -5.42 15.91
N LEU A 137 -4.33 -4.17 16.31
CA LEU A 137 -4.33 -3.75 17.72
C LEU A 137 -5.74 -3.71 18.34
N HIS A 138 -6.77 -4.13 17.60
CA HIS A 138 -8.19 -3.98 17.98
C HIS A 138 -8.56 -2.57 18.48
N LYS A 139 -7.82 -1.56 18.01
CA LYS A 139 -8.01 -0.15 18.30
C LYS A 139 -8.22 0.61 17.01
N LYS A 140 -8.88 1.75 17.12
CA LYS A 140 -9.06 2.72 16.04
C LYS A 140 -8.26 3.98 16.34
N ILE A 141 -8.03 4.80 15.31
CA ILE A 141 -7.29 6.07 15.47
C ILE A 141 -7.88 6.95 16.57
N LYS A 142 -9.21 7.04 16.68
CA LYS A 142 -9.88 7.83 17.74
C LYS A 142 -9.56 7.40 19.18
N HIS A 143 -9.05 6.18 19.38
CA HIS A 143 -8.63 5.69 20.69
C HIS A 143 -7.19 6.09 21.04
N MET A 144 -6.41 6.57 20.07
CA MET A 144 -5.16 7.28 20.33
C MET A 144 -5.51 8.70 20.78
N LYS A 145 -4.72 9.31 21.66
CA LYS A 145 -4.80 10.76 21.90
C LYS A 145 -4.18 11.45 20.68
N PRO A 146 -4.97 11.89 19.69
CA PRO A 146 -4.42 12.30 18.42
C PRO A 146 -3.77 13.67 18.62
N THR A 147 -2.49 13.80 18.29
CA THR A 147 -1.82 15.11 18.29
C THR A 147 -2.23 15.95 17.06
N ASN A 148 -2.92 15.35 16.08
CA ASN A 148 -3.36 15.98 14.83
C ASN A 148 -4.89 15.87 14.69
N LEU A 149 -5.54 16.96 14.26
CA LEU A 149 -7.00 17.08 14.17
C LEU A 149 -7.61 16.20 13.08
N ASP A 150 -6.91 15.97 11.97
CA ASP A 150 -7.38 15.12 10.87
C ASP A 150 -7.36 13.63 11.25
N LEU A 151 -6.43 13.20 12.10
CA LEU A 151 -6.49 11.87 12.73
C LEU A 151 -7.75 11.73 13.58
N ALA A 152 -8.08 12.77 14.35
CA ALA A 152 -9.24 12.79 15.23
C ALA A 152 -10.59 12.83 14.48
N THR A 153 -10.59 13.19 13.19
CA THR A 153 -11.81 13.40 12.38
C THR A 153 -11.84 12.49 11.17
N THR A 154 -11.14 12.86 10.09
CA THR A 154 -11.11 12.18 8.78
C THR A 154 -10.78 10.69 8.88
N PHE A 155 -9.85 10.31 9.75
CA PHE A 155 -9.36 8.94 9.90
C PHE A 155 -9.79 8.27 11.21
N SER A 156 -10.71 8.88 11.96
CA SER A 156 -11.08 8.48 13.33
C SER A 156 -11.46 7.00 13.48
N ASP A 157 -12.16 6.44 12.49
CA ASP A 157 -12.62 5.05 12.48
C ASP A 157 -11.66 4.04 11.84
N CYS A 158 -10.53 4.49 11.29
CA CYS A 158 -9.55 3.61 10.68
C CYS A 158 -8.89 2.70 11.74
N PRO A 159 -8.70 1.40 11.44
CA PRO A 159 -8.09 0.46 12.37
C PRO A 159 -6.58 0.68 12.50
N LEU A 160 -6.06 0.41 13.70
CA LEU A 160 -4.65 0.45 14.03
C LEU A 160 -4.04 -0.94 14.03
N HIS A 161 -2.82 -1.01 13.51
CA HIS A 161 -1.99 -2.21 13.51
C HIS A 161 -0.67 -1.91 14.23
N PHE A 162 -0.05 -2.95 14.78
CA PHE A 162 1.32 -2.89 15.24
C PHE A 162 2.23 -3.00 14.02
N GLY A 163 3.04 -1.99 13.75
CA GLY A 163 3.99 -1.98 12.63
C GLY A 163 5.41 -2.40 13.02
N GLY A 164 5.77 -2.28 14.30
CA GLY A 164 7.07 -2.75 14.80
C GLY A 164 7.53 -2.01 16.06
N PRO A 165 8.70 -2.38 16.60
CA PRO A 165 9.18 -1.90 17.90
C PRO A 165 9.70 -0.45 17.89
N LEU A 166 10.10 0.09 16.74
CA LEU A 166 10.62 1.45 16.64
C LEU A 166 9.48 2.45 16.55
N GLU A 167 9.53 3.53 17.33
CA GLU A 167 8.44 4.50 17.41
C GLU A 167 8.31 5.34 16.13
N ALA A 168 7.15 5.24 15.48
CA ALA A 168 6.75 6.07 14.35
C ALA A 168 5.22 5.98 14.16
N SER A 169 4.67 6.86 13.34
CA SER A 169 3.30 6.73 12.84
C SER A 169 3.34 6.65 11.33
N MET A 170 3.00 5.48 10.81
CA MET A 170 3.07 5.14 9.39
C MET A 170 1.67 4.74 8.91
N PHE A 171 1.43 4.87 7.61
CA PHE A 171 0.23 4.33 7.00
C PHE A 171 0.52 3.73 5.62
N LEU A 172 -0.30 2.75 5.25
CA LEU A 172 -0.38 2.22 3.89
C LEU A 172 -1.62 2.79 3.19
N LEU A 173 -1.49 3.04 1.90
CA LEU A 173 -2.54 3.55 1.04
C LEU A 173 -2.67 2.68 -0.22
N LYS A 174 -3.86 2.11 -0.43
CA LYS A 174 -4.21 1.48 -1.70
C LYS A 174 -4.64 2.55 -2.70
N THR A 175 -3.88 2.76 -3.76
CA THR A 175 -4.16 3.86 -4.72
C THR A 175 -5.17 3.50 -5.80
N GLY A 176 -5.57 2.22 -5.89
CA GLY A 176 -6.56 1.77 -6.88
C GLY A 176 -6.10 1.93 -8.33
N GLY A 177 -4.78 1.86 -8.59
CA GLY A 177 -4.21 2.04 -9.92
C GLY A 177 -3.89 3.50 -10.29
N ARG A 178 -4.13 4.45 -9.39
CA ARG A 178 -3.65 5.82 -9.57
C ARG A 178 -2.14 5.84 -9.35
N SER A 179 -1.41 6.23 -10.39
CA SER A 179 0.04 6.33 -10.33
C SER A 179 0.42 7.67 -9.69
N LYS A 180 1.29 7.60 -8.67
CA LYS A 180 1.98 8.72 -8.02
C LYS A 180 1.06 9.76 -7.37
N LEU A 181 0.90 9.62 -6.06
CA LEU A 181 0.36 10.69 -5.22
C LEU A 181 1.54 11.46 -4.61
N PRO A 182 1.61 12.80 -4.75
CA PRO A 182 2.66 13.58 -4.09
C PRO A 182 2.59 13.37 -2.57
N GLY A 183 3.75 13.27 -1.92
CA GLY A 183 3.85 13.02 -0.49
C GLY A 183 3.83 11.54 -0.08
N PHE A 184 3.55 10.62 -1.02
CA PHE A 184 3.52 9.16 -0.76
C PHE A 184 4.54 8.43 -1.64
N GLU A 185 5.20 7.43 -1.06
CA GLU A 185 6.18 6.62 -1.78
C GLU A 185 5.56 5.28 -2.18
N GLU A 186 5.71 4.91 -3.45
CA GLU A 186 5.19 3.64 -3.96
C GLU A 186 6.10 2.48 -3.57
N VAL A 187 5.51 1.45 -2.94
CA VAL A 187 6.20 0.22 -2.53
C VAL A 187 6.13 -0.80 -3.67
N ILE A 188 4.90 -1.04 -4.15
CA ILE A 188 4.57 -1.89 -5.30
C ILE A 188 3.43 -1.23 -6.07
N PRO A 189 3.22 -1.57 -7.35
CA PRO A 189 2.13 -1.00 -8.14
C PRO A 189 0.78 -1.04 -7.41
N GLY A 190 0.21 0.15 -7.15
CA GLY A 190 -1.08 0.28 -6.48
C GLY A 190 -1.03 0.32 -4.94
N LEU A 191 0.16 0.30 -4.34
CA LEU A 191 0.38 0.40 -2.90
C LEU A 191 1.47 1.42 -2.57
N CYS A 192 1.08 2.46 -1.85
CA CYS A 192 1.99 3.46 -1.33
C CYS A 192 2.06 3.41 0.20
N PHE A 193 3.11 3.98 0.75
CA PHE A 193 3.21 4.30 2.16
C PHE A 193 3.45 5.79 2.37
N GLY A 194 3.09 6.26 3.56
CA GLY A 194 3.42 7.59 4.04
C GLY A 194 3.62 7.60 5.55
N ALA A 195 4.17 8.70 6.03
CA ALA A 195 4.41 8.95 7.45
C ALA A 195 3.58 10.13 7.95
N ARG A 196 3.65 10.42 9.25
CA ARG A 196 2.89 11.49 9.90
C ARG A 196 2.94 12.85 9.19
N ASN A 197 4.08 13.22 8.58
CA ASN A 197 4.24 14.48 7.86
C ASN A 197 3.39 14.59 6.57
N SER A 198 3.05 13.46 5.96
CA SER A 198 2.21 13.39 4.75
C SER A 198 0.71 13.29 5.04
N LEU A 199 0.33 13.29 6.32
CA LEU A 199 -1.05 13.04 6.71
C LEU A 199 -2.01 14.19 6.35
N ASP A 200 -1.55 15.43 6.46
CA ASP A 200 -2.39 16.59 6.14
C ASP A 200 -2.77 16.57 4.65
N GLU A 201 -1.81 16.24 3.77
CA GLU A 201 -2.05 16.03 2.34
C GLU A 201 -3.02 14.87 2.09
N ALA A 202 -2.88 13.77 2.83
CA ALA A 202 -3.79 12.63 2.77
C ALA A 202 -5.22 13.02 3.16
N ALA A 203 -5.38 13.79 4.24
CA ALA A 203 -6.68 14.24 4.73
C ALA A 203 -7.39 15.13 3.70
N GLU A 204 -6.67 16.05 3.06
CA GLU A 204 -7.21 16.90 2.00
C GLU A 204 -7.66 16.09 0.78
N LEU A 205 -6.90 15.07 0.39
CA LEU A 205 -7.30 14.16 -0.70
C LEU A 205 -8.56 13.36 -0.37
N VAL A 206 -8.75 12.99 0.90
CA VAL A 206 -9.98 12.33 1.36
C VAL A 206 -11.17 13.28 1.37
N LYS A 207 -11.00 14.51 1.88
CA LYS A 207 -12.05 15.55 1.90
C LYS A 207 -12.50 15.93 0.48
N LYS A 208 -11.58 15.95 -0.48
CA LYS A 208 -11.87 16.19 -1.91
C LYS A 208 -12.53 14.99 -2.62
N GLY A 209 -12.74 13.86 -1.92
CA GLY A 209 -13.31 12.65 -2.48
C GLY A 209 -12.39 11.93 -3.47
N VAL A 210 -11.12 12.33 -3.55
CA VAL A 210 -10.13 11.65 -4.38
C VAL A 210 -9.89 10.28 -3.75
N LEU A 211 -9.44 10.23 -2.50
CA LEU A 211 -9.21 8.99 -1.75
C LEU A 211 -10.36 8.69 -0.79
N LYS A 212 -10.50 7.43 -0.37
CA LYS A 212 -11.42 7.06 0.71
C LYS A 212 -10.61 6.76 1.96
N SER A 213 -11.14 7.11 3.13
CA SER A 213 -10.52 6.75 4.42
C SER A 213 -10.33 5.24 4.58
N GLN A 214 -11.16 4.44 3.92
CA GLN A 214 -11.10 2.97 3.90
C GLN A 214 -9.89 2.41 3.12
N ASP A 215 -9.28 3.20 2.23
CA ASP A 215 -8.08 2.79 1.49
C ASP A 215 -6.81 2.85 2.35
N PHE A 216 -6.90 3.52 3.51
CA PHE A 216 -5.81 3.71 4.46
C PHE A 216 -5.79 2.65 5.55
N ARG A 217 -4.58 2.23 5.93
CA ARG A 217 -4.33 1.48 7.17
C ARG A 217 -3.22 2.16 7.95
N PHE A 218 -3.41 2.25 9.25
CA PHE A 218 -2.45 2.93 10.12
C PHE A 218 -1.68 1.92 10.98
N PHE A 219 -0.41 2.23 11.17
CA PHE A 219 0.55 1.40 11.87
C PHE A 219 1.24 2.21 12.96
N VAL A 220 1.32 1.61 14.16
CA VAL A 220 2.09 2.10 15.29
C VAL A 220 3.46 1.46 15.23
N GLY A 221 4.46 2.29 14.98
CA GLY A 221 5.85 1.89 14.83
C GLY A 221 6.18 1.18 13.53
N TYR A 222 7.45 0.79 13.41
CA TYR A 222 8.01 0.09 12.26
C TYR A 222 9.15 -0.83 12.70
N ALA A 223 9.56 -1.73 11.81
CA ALA A 223 10.75 -2.57 11.98
C ALA A 223 11.86 -2.02 11.08
N GLY A 224 13.03 -1.77 11.67
CA GLY A 224 14.20 -1.28 10.95
C GLY A 224 15.39 -2.17 11.24
N TRP A 225 16.23 -2.36 10.23
CA TRP A 225 17.47 -3.10 10.32
C TRP A 225 18.64 -2.16 10.11
N GLN A 226 19.76 -2.46 10.79
CA GLN A 226 21.04 -1.86 10.42
C GLN A 226 21.48 -2.36 9.04
N GLN A 227 22.50 -1.71 8.49
CA GLN A 227 23.14 -2.19 7.27
C GLN A 227 23.59 -3.65 7.46
N ASP A 228 23.33 -4.49 6.44
CA ASP A 228 23.63 -5.92 6.39
C ASP A 228 22.93 -6.81 7.43
N GLN A 229 22.40 -6.27 8.53
CA GLN A 229 21.70 -7.04 9.57
C GLN A 229 20.55 -7.88 8.99
N LEU A 230 19.71 -7.31 8.11
CA LEU A 230 18.62 -8.06 7.49
C LEU A 230 19.14 -9.25 6.68
N LYS A 231 20.27 -9.06 5.99
CA LYS A 231 20.89 -10.12 5.20
C LYS A 231 21.43 -11.22 6.11
N GLU A 232 22.11 -10.86 7.19
CA GLU A 232 22.61 -11.82 8.19
C GLU A 232 21.46 -12.62 8.85
N GLU A 233 20.33 -11.95 9.13
CA GLU A 233 19.14 -12.61 9.67
C GLU A 233 18.52 -13.58 8.67
N ILE A 234 18.48 -13.24 7.38
CA ILE A 234 18.02 -14.16 6.30
C ILE A 234 18.98 -15.34 6.16
N ASP A 235 20.29 -15.10 6.11
CA ASP A 235 21.33 -16.13 6.01
C ASP A 235 21.33 -17.06 7.23
N SER A 236 20.80 -16.59 8.36
CA SER A 236 20.62 -17.36 9.60
C SER A 236 19.21 -17.96 9.75
N ASP A 237 18.41 -18.00 8.68
CA ASP A 237 17.02 -18.51 8.61
C ASP A 237 16.02 -17.87 9.60
N TYR A 238 16.20 -16.62 10.01
CA TYR A 238 15.18 -15.91 10.80
C TYR A 238 13.98 -15.48 9.95
N TRP A 239 14.20 -15.27 8.65
CA TRP A 239 13.18 -14.82 7.71
C TRP A 239 13.17 -15.64 6.42
N TYR A 240 11.98 -16.07 6.01
CA TYR A 240 11.75 -16.41 4.60
C TYR A 240 11.37 -15.14 3.84
N VAL A 241 11.97 -14.94 2.66
CA VAL A 241 11.67 -13.79 1.81
C VAL A 241 10.74 -14.25 0.69
N ALA A 242 9.61 -13.55 0.54
CA ALA A 242 8.63 -13.86 -0.48
C ALA A 242 8.16 -12.62 -1.24
N ALA A 243 7.91 -12.78 -2.54
CA ALA A 243 7.15 -11.82 -3.30
C ALA A 243 5.67 -12.20 -3.24
N CYS A 244 4.81 -11.22 -3.02
CA CYS A 244 3.37 -11.41 -2.88
C CYS A 244 2.56 -10.43 -3.73
N SER A 245 1.35 -10.84 -4.08
CA SER A 245 0.38 -9.99 -4.76
C SER A 245 -0.20 -8.92 -3.83
N LEU A 246 -0.59 -7.77 -4.40
CA LEU A 246 -1.28 -6.72 -3.64
C LEU A 246 -2.57 -7.24 -2.98
N ASN A 247 -3.30 -8.12 -3.64
CA ASN A 247 -4.53 -8.70 -3.10
C ASN A 247 -4.26 -9.65 -1.93
N LEU A 248 -3.09 -10.30 -1.88
CA LEU A 248 -2.70 -11.11 -0.73
C LEU A 248 -2.35 -10.21 0.46
N ILE A 249 -1.51 -9.19 0.21
CA ILE A 249 -1.14 -8.19 1.23
C ILE A 249 -2.41 -7.57 1.81
N TYR A 250 -3.32 -7.03 0.99
CA TYR A 250 -4.55 -6.37 1.46
C TYR A 250 -5.72 -7.30 1.83
N GLY A 251 -5.73 -8.54 1.31
CA GLY A 251 -6.81 -9.50 1.49
C GLY A 251 -6.69 -10.37 2.74
N GLY A 252 -5.53 -10.42 3.40
CA GLY A 252 -5.33 -11.04 4.72
C GLY A 252 -5.93 -10.24 5.89
N PHE A 253 -6.72 -9.21 5.59
CA PHE A 253 -7.29 -8.29 6.58
C PHE A 253 -8.83 -8.29 6.66
N PRO A 254 -9.55 -9.43 6.80
CA PRO A 254 -10.91 -9.39 7.33
C PRO A 254 -10.90 -9.26 8.85
N ASP A 255 -11.97 -8.70 9.41
CA ASP A 255 -12.19 -8.34 10.83
C ASP A 255 -12.06 -9.49 11.88
N SER A 256 -11.45 -10.64 11.57
CA SER A 256 -11.37 -11.76 12.53
C SER A 256 -10.23 -12.77 12.42
N SER A 257 -9.26 -12.68 11.50
CA SER A 257 -8.13 -13.66 11.53
C SER A 257 -6.86 -13.21 10.82
N SER A 258 -6.14 -12.26 11.42
CA SER A 258 -4.81 -11.87 10.93
C SER A 258 -3.73 -12.93 11.14
N GLU A 259 -3.95 -13.93 12.01
CA GLU A 259 -3.05 -15.11 12.12
C GLU A 259 -2.99 -15.93 10.81
N ASN A 260 -4.02 -15.82 9.96
CA ASN A 260 -4.07 -16.55 8.69
C ASN A 260 -3.10 -16.01 7.63
N LEU A 261 -2.62 -14.76 7.69
CA LEU A 261 -1.79 -14.23 6.60
C LEU A 261 -0.41 -14.91 6.52
N TRP A 262 0.18 -15.22 7.68
CA TRP A 262 1.45 -15.94 7.76
C TRP A 262 1.31 -17.35 7.16
N GLU A 263 0.25 -18.06 7.55
CA GLU A 263 -0.07 -19.39 7.02
C GLU A 263 -0.41 -19.35 5.52
N GLU A 264 -1.23 -18.39 5.09
CA GLU A 264 -1.67 -18.23 3.70
C GLU A 264 -0.48 -17.98 2.77
N ILE A 265 0.48 -17.13 3.17
CA ILE A 265 1.69 -16.89 2.37
C ILE A 265 2.52 -18.17 2.24
N LEU A 266 2.77 -18.88 3.34
CA LEU A 266 3.55 -20.11 3.32
C LEU A 266 2.87 -21.23 2.52
N GLN A 267 1.54 -21.34 2.60
CA GLN A 267 0.77 -22.27 1.76
C GLN A 267 0.91 -21.93 0.28
N LEU A 268 0.83 -20.65 -0.08
CA LEU A 268 0.98 -20.19 -1.47
C LEU A 268 2.41 -20.35 -2.01
N MET A 269 3.43 -20.22 -1.16
CA MET A 269 4.82 -20.52 -1.54
C MET A 269 5.03 -21.99 -1.89
N GLY A 270 4.20 -22.90 -1.35
CA GLY A 270 4.19 -24.32 -1.70
C GLY A 270 5.40 -25.11 -1.18
N GLY A 271 5.51 -26.37 -1.60
CA GLY A 271 6.61 -27.26 -1.21
C GLY A 271 6.80 -27.35 0.31
N GLN A 272 8.05 -27.25 0.77
CA GLN A 272 8.41 -27.29 2.19
C GLN A 272 7.73 -26.18 3.02
N TYR A 273 7.44 -25.01 2.44
CA TYR A 273 6.80 -23.90 3.14
C TYR A 273 5.36 -24.23 3.56
N SER A 274 4.63 -24.97 2.71
CA SER A 274 3.26 -25.41 3.01
C SER A 274 3.23 -26.35 4.23
N GLU A 275 4.22 -27.23 4.37
CA GLU A 275 4.34 -28.11 5.55
C GLU A 275 4.62 -27.31 6.82
N LEU A 276 5.53 -26.33 6.75
CA LEU A 276 5.89 -25.46 7.88
C LEU A 276 4.70 -24.66 8.41
N SER A 277 3.81 -24.21 7.53
CA SER A 277 2.64 -23.44 7.97
C SER A 277 1.68 -24.19 8.89
N ARG A 278 1.72 -25.54 8.89
CA ARG A 278 0.86 -26.39 9.73
C ARG A 278 1.50 -26.72 11.08
N LYS A 279 2.76 -26.34 11.30
CA LYS A 279 3.46 -26.64 12.54
C LYS A 279 2.95 -25.75 13.67
N PRO A 280 2.66 -26.33 14.84
CA PRO A 280 2.24 -25.55 16.01
C PRO A 280 3.37 -24.62 16.46
N LYS A 281 3.00 -23.57 17.19
CA LYS A 281 3.97 -22.67 17.83
C LYS A 281 4.83 -23.48 18.80
N GLN A 282 6.15 -23.25 18.78
CA GLN A 282 7.04 -23.83 19.77
C GLN A 282 6.96 -23.01 21.05
N ASP A 283 6.61 -23.65 22.17
CA ASP A 283 6.72 -23.02 23.49
C ASP A 283 8.21 -23.00 23.89
N MET A 284 8.74 -21.81 24.19
CA MET A 284 10.05 -21.64 24.83
C MET A 284 9.96 -21.73 26.35
#